data_AF-A0A9E0ZP09-F1
#
_entry.id   AF-A0A9E0ZP09-F1
#
_cell.length_a   1.000
_cell.length_b   1.000
_cell.length_c   1.000
_cell.angle_alpha   90.00
_cell.angle_beta   90.00
_cell.angle_gamma   90.00
#
_symmetry.space_group_name_H-M   'P 1'
#
loop_
_entity.id
_entity.type
_entity.pdbx_description
1 polymer ?
#
loop_
_entity_poly.entity_id
_entity_poly.type
_entity_poly.pdbx_seq_one_letter_code
_entity_poly.pdbx_strand_id
1 'polypeptide(L)'
;MRSEQELERKPCPLQKMEEFTYYHLPVTGGEKIPKSREQLYESYQGMIDGQMELILDTILNAVSNVMYFCTAGKDRTGVVSALLLKHLGVPENIILEDYMESKENLIDMLTAYAEKNPEADIDIMIPKEENIRKILKQAESNQHNRKQEFLYENFTCSV
;
A
#
# COMPACT_ATOMS: atom_id res chain seq x y z
N MET A 1 0.34 0.06 9.32
CA MET A 1 0.02 0.89 8.14
C MET A 1 -0.86 2.10 8.42
N ARG A 2 -1.55 2.17 9.57
CA ARG A 2 -2.38 3.33 9.96
C ARG A 2 -1.52 4.53 10.37
N SER A 3 -1.99 5.75 10.14
CA SER A 3 -1.31 6.96 10.62
C SER A 3 -1.41 7.10 12.13
N GLU A 4 -0.62 8.00 12.72
CA GLU A 4 -0.67 8.31 14.15
C GLU A 4 -2.08 8.72 14.59
N GLN A 5 -2.75 9.57 13.81
CA GLN A 5 -4.09 10.06 14.10
C GLN A 5 -5.13 8.93 14.10
N GLU A 6 -5.03 7.97 13.17
CA GLU A 6 -5.90 6.80 13.14
C GLU A 6 -5.64 5.86 14.32
N LEU A 7 -4.38 5.74 14.74
CA LEU A 7 -3.99 4.91 15.88
C LEU A 7 -4.48 5.53 17.21
N GLU A 8 -4.34 6.84 17.40
CA GLU A 8 -4.86 7.56 18.56
C GLU A 8 -6.38 7.41 18.69
N ARG A 9 -7.11 7.57 17.57
CA ARG A 9 -8.57 7.41 17.54
C ARG A 9 -9.02 5.97 17.81
N LYS A 10 -8.26 4.99 17.33
CA LYS A 10 -8.58 3.57 17.49
C LYS A 10 -7.32 2.74 17.78
N PRO A 11 -6.87 2.65 19.03
CA PRO A 11 -5.68 1.88 19.39
C PRO A 11 -5.82 0.40 19.00
N CYS A 12 -4.71 -0.24 18.63
CA CYS A 12 -4.72 -1.67 18.35
C CYS A 12 -4.63 -2.47 19.65
N PRO A 13 -5.56 -3.40 19.95
CA PRO A 13 -5.47 -4.22 21.14
C PRO A 13 -4.26 -5.16 21.14
N LEU A 14 -3.78 -5.58 19.96
CA LEU A 14 -2.62 -6.47 19.81
C LEU A 14 -1.32 -5.85 20.33
N GLN A 15 -1.24 -4.52 20.41
CA GLN A 15 -0.08 -3.82 20.98
C GLN A 15 0.17 -4.17 22.44
N LYS A 16 -0.85 -4.66 23.15
CA LYS A 16 -0.78 -5.00 24.58
C LYS A 16 -0.67 -6.51 24.84
N MET A 17 -0.62 -7.32 23.79
CA MET A 17 -0.55 -8.77 23.89
C MET A 17 0.92 -9.22 23.79
N GLU A 18 1.38 -10.02 24.74
CA GLU A 18 2.79 -10.45 24.81
C GLU A 18 3.16 -11.43 23.66
N GLU A 19 2.16 -12.09 23.09
CA GLU A 19 2.30 -13.04 21.98
C GLU A 19 2.61 -12.35 20.64
N PHE A 20 2.43 -11.03 20.56
CA PHE A 20 2.63 -10.25 19.33
C PHE A 20 3.78 -9.26 19.49
N THR A 21 4.75 -9.33 18.58
CA THR A 21 5.64 -8.20 18.34
C THR A 21 4.93 -7.19 17.44
N TYR A 22 4.61 -6.03 18.00
CA TYR A 22 3.85 -4.99 17.29
C TYR A 22 4.77 -3.91 16.72
N TYR A 23 4.72 -3.72 15.40
CA TYR A 23 5.39 -2.64 14.69
C TYR A 23 4.37 -1.62 14.19
N HIS A 24 4.55 -0.35 14.57
CA HIS A 24 3.79 0.73 13.98
C HIS A 24 4.59 1.37 12.84
N LEU A 25 4.30 0.92 11.62
CA LEU A 25 4.85 1.49 10.40
C LEU A 25 3.69 2.12 9.61
N PRO A 26 3.50 3.45 9.66
CA PRO A 26 2.48 4.13 8.85
C PRO A 26 2.89 4.10 7.38
N VAL A 27 1.92 3.93 6.48
CA VAL A 27 2.13 4.16 5.04
C VAL A 27 1.85 5.63 4.75
N THR A 28 2.71 6.26 3.94
CA THR A 28 2.53 7.65 3.49
C THR A 28 1.29 7.77 2.60
N GLY A 29 0.36 8.66 2.94
CA GLY A 29 -0.88 8.86 2.17
C GLY A 29 -1.99 7.85 2.49
N GLY A 30 -3.12 7.97 1.78
CA GLY A 30 -4.28 7.07 1.94
C GLY A 30 -5.07 7.26 3.24
N GLU A 31 -4.89 8.40 3.92
CA GLU A 31 -5.58 8.75 5.16
C GLU A 31 -6.92 9.45 4.94
N LYS A 32 -7.04 10.16 3.81
CA LYS A 32 -8.20 10.99 3.47
C LYS A 32 -9.02 10.30 2.40
N ILE A 33 -10.33 10.52 2.45
CA ILE A 33 -11.22 10.13 1.35
C ILE A 33 -10.86 11.02 0.16
N PRO A 34 -10.42 10.44 -0.96
CA PRO A 34 -10.08 11.17 -2.18
C PRO A 34 -11.33 11.85 -2.76
N LYS A 35 -11.20 13.08 -3.24
CA LYS A 35 -12.31 13.80 -3.92
C LYS A 35 -12.32 13.63 -5.43
N SER A 36 -11.24 13.08 -5.99
CA SER A 36 -11.11 12.79 -7.41
C SER A 36 -10.19 11.61 -7.63
N ARG A 37 -10.20 11.05 -8.86
CA ARG A 37 -9.31 9.95 -9.26
C ARG A 37 -7.85 10.39 -9.29
N GLU A 38 -7.61 11.66 -9.62
CA GLU A 38 -6.30 12.29 -9.62
C GLU A 38 -5.74 12.32 -8.19
N GLN A 39 -6.53 12.78 -7.21
CA GLN A 39 -6.10 12.77 -5.80
C GLN A 39 -5.85 11.36 -5.25
N LEU A 40 -6.71 10.40 -5.65
CA LEU A 40 -6.48 8.99 -5.32
C LEU A 40 -5.13 8.52 -5.89
N TYR A 41 -4.87 8.84 -7.15
CA TYR A 41 -3.63 8.47 -7.81
C TYR A 41 -2.40 9.13 -7.16
N GLU A 42 -2.45 10.44 -6.89
CA GLU A 42 -1.38 11.16 -6.16
C GLU A 42 -1.11 10.51 -4.80
N SER A 43 -2.17 10.14 -4.07
CA SER A 43 -2.02 9.41 -2.82
C SER A 43 -1.31 8.08 -3.01
N TYR A 44 -1.65 7.32 -4.05
CA TYR A 44 -1.00 6.05 -4.37
C TYR A 44 0.47 6.25 -4.74
N GLN A 45 0.79 7.25 -5.57
CA GLN A 45 2.18 7.57 -5.93
C GLN A 45 3.01 7.96 -4.71
N GLY A 46 2.43 8.72 -3.78
CA GLY A 46 3.06 9.10 -2.52
C GLY A 46 3.34 7.93 -1.58
N MET A 47 2.66 6.78 -1.75
CA MET A 47 2.98 5.55 -1.01
C MET A 47 4.29 4.91 -1.47
N ILE A 48 4.84 5.27 -2.63
CA ILE A 48 6.06 4.66 -3.17
C ILE A 48 7.26 5.52 -2.77
N ASP A 49 7.62 5.45 -1.50
CA ASP A 49 8.68 6.22 -0.86
C ASP A 49 9.60 5.32 -0.01
N GLY A 50 10.56 5.94 0.70
CA GLY A 50 11.48 5.20 1.58
C GLY A 50 10.78 4.55 2.79
N GLN A 51 9.63 5.06 3.21
CA GLN A 51 8.85 4.44 4.28
C GLN A 51 8.23 3.11 3.82
N MET A 52 7.78 3.04 2.57
CA MET A 52 7.35 1.77 1.97
C MET A 52 8.49 0.77 1.87
N GLU A 53 9.70 1.21 1.52
CA GLU A 53 10.87 0.33 1.50
C GLU A 53 11.18 -0.25 2.88
N LEU A 54 11.13 0.57 3.92
CA LEU A 54 11.26 0.10 5.31
C LEU A 54 10.19 -0.92 5.69
N ILE A 55 8.94 -0.69 5.26
CA ILE A 55 7.83 -1.64 5.48
C ILE A 55 8.12 -2.98 4.80
N LEU A 56 8.47 -2.96 3.52
CA LEU A 56 8.75 -4.18 2.76
C LEU A 56 9.94 -4.94 3.35
N ASP A 57 11.02 -4.24 3.69
CA ASP A 57 12.20 -4.82 4.32
C ASP A 57 11.87 -5.45 5.68
N THR A 58 11.07 -4.76 6.51
CA THR A 58 10.63 -5.30 7.81
C THR A 58 9.83 -6.60 7.64
N ILE A 59 8.94 -6.67 6.63
CA ILE A 59 8.12 -7.85 6.37
C ILE A 59 8.98 -9.00 5.82
N LEU A 60 9.85 -8.72 4.84
CA LEU A 60 10.68 -9.73 4.18
C LEU A 60 11.73 -10.34 5.11
N ASN A 61 12.21 -9.60 6.11
CA ASN A 61 13.19 -10.07 7.09
C ASN A 61 12.55 -10.56 8.40
N ALA A 62 11.22 -10.66 8.48
CA ALA A 62 10.56 -11.16 9.67
C ALA A 62 10.90 -12.64 9.91
N VAL A 63 11.27 -12.98 11.15
CA VAL A 63 11.60 -14.35 11.56
C VAL A 63 10.37 -15.21 11.89
N SER A 64 9.18 -14.62 11.85
CA SER A 64 7.90 -15.25 12.19
C SER A 64 6.80 -14.84 11.20
N ASN A 65 5.60 -15.40 11.36
CA ASN A 65 4.46 -15.05 10.52
C ASN A 65 4.06 -13.57 10.71
N VAL A 66 3.81 -12.88 9.60
CA VAL A 66 3.47 -11.45 9.60
C VAL A 66 1.99 -11.24 9.31
N MET A 67 1.36 -10.38 10.11
CA MET A 67 0.06 -9.81 9.82
C MET A 67 0.19 -8.29 9.71
N TYR A 68 -0.33 -7.71 8.63
CA TYR A 68 -0.36 -6.27 8.42
C TYR A 68 -1.75 -5.80 8.00
N PHE A 69 -2.12 -4.60 8.46
CA PHE A 69 -3.43 -4.02 8.18
C PHE A 69 -3.37 -2.49 8.20
N CYS A 70 -4.28 -1.88 7.46
CA CYS A 70 -4.63 -0.46 7.56
C CYS A 70 -6.03 -0.32 8.23
N THR A 71 -6.76 0.77 7.96
CA THR A 71 -8.10 0.96 8.55
C THR A 71 -9.17 0.17 7.82
N ALA A 72 -9.25 0.30 6.48
CA ALA A 72 -10.26 -0.38 5.66
C ALA A 72 -9.76 -1.71 5.07
N GLY A 73 -8.47 -2.01 5.16
CA GLY A 73 -7.85 -3.19 4.55
C GLY A 73 -7.71 -3.15 3.02
N LYS A 74 -8.07 -2.02 2.37
CA LYS A 74 -8.13 -1.89 0.91
C LYS A 74 -6.87 -1.28 0.29
N ASP A 75 -6.71 0.05 0.38
CA ASP A 75 -5.71 0.77 -0.42
C ASP A 75 -4.28 0.52 0.09
N ARG A 76 -3.96 0.96 1.32
CA ARG A 76 -2.60 0.83 1.87
C ARG A 76 -2.16 -0.64 2.01
N THR A 77 -3.06 -1.51 2.47
CA THR A 77 -2.78 -2.96 2.54
C THR A 77 -2.58 -3.54 1.15
N GLY A 78 -3.45 -3.23 0.18
CA GLY A 78 -3.35 -3.74 -1.19
C GLY A 78 -2.09 -3.29 -1.91
N VAL A 79 -1.62 -2.05 -1.69
CA VAL A 79 -0.35 -1.57 -2.23
C VAL A 79 0.83 -2.33 -1.63
N VAL A 80 0.85 -2.56 -0.31
CA VAL A 80 1.90 -3.38 0.34
C VAL A 80 1.89 -4.80 -0.22
N SER A 81 0.72 -5.46 -0.29
CA SER A 81 0.58 -6.81 -0.85
C SER A 81 1.09 -6.87 -2.28
N ALA A 82 0.68 -5.93 -3.13
CA ALA A 82 1.07 -5.91 -4.53
C ALA A 82 2.59 -5.75 -4.71
N LEU A 83 3.23 -4.89 -3.94
CA LEU A 83 4.67 -4.68 -3.99
C LEU A 83 5.46 -5.88 -3.44
N LEU A 84 4.97 -6.53 -2.38
CA LEU A 84 5.56 -7.77 -1.86
C LEU A 84 5.50 -8.89 -2.88
N LEU A 85 4.33 -9.15 -3.45
CA LEU A 85 4.14 -10.19 -4.47
C LEU A 85 5.01 -9.91 -5.70
N LYS A 86 5.09 -8.64 -6.12
CA LYS A 86 5.98 -8.21 -7.21
C LYS A 86 7.44 -8.50 -6.89
N HIS A 87 7.89 -8.17 -5.68
CA HIS A 87 9.25 -8.43 -5.23
C HIS A 87 9.57 -9.94 -5.24
N LEU A 88 8.60 -10.78 -4.88
CA LEU A 88 8.71 -12.25 -4.91
C LEU A 88 8.61 -12.85 -6.32
N GLY A 89 8.47 -12.03 -7.37
CA GLY A 89 8.43 -12.48 -8.76
C GLY A 89 7.07 -13.05 -9.20
N VAL A 90 5.99 -12.79 -8.45
CA VAL A 90 4.65 -13.22 -8.82
C VAL A 90 4.20 -12.51 -10.10
N PRO A 91 3.57 -13.21 -11.06
CA PRO A 91 3.07 -12.60 -12.29
C PRO A 91 2.07 -11.47 -12.02
N GLU A 92 2.15 -10.39 -12.82
CA GLU A 92 1.31 -9.21 -12.63
C GLU A 92 -0.19 -9.52 -12.65
N ASN A 93 -0.66 -10.44 -13.50
CA ASN A 93 -2.08 -10.80 -13.55
C ASN A 93 -2.57 -11.41 -12.24
N ILE A 94 -1.75 -12.24 -11.58
CA ILE A 94 -2.10 -12.85 -10.28
C ILE A 94 -2.15 -11.78 -9.18
N ILE A 95 -1.25 -10.79 -9.23
CA ILE A 95 -1.26 -9.66 -8.30
C ILE A 95 -2.53 -8.82 -8.47
N LEU A 96 -2.95 -8.59 -9.73
CA LEU A 96 -4.17 -7.85 -10.02
C LEU A 96 -5.42 -8.61 -9.58
N GLU A 97 -5.47 -9.92 -9.83
CA GLU A 97 -6.56 -10.80 -9.37
C GLU A 97 -6.69 -10.76 -7.84
N ASP A 98 -5.59 -10.94 -7.10
CA ASP A 98 -5.55 -10.84 -5.62
C ASP A 98 -6.06 -9.48 -5.11
N TYR A 99 -5.64 -8.39 -5.73
CA TYR A 99 -6.14 -7.07 -5.36
C TYR A 99 -7.64 -6.91 -5.63
N MET A 100 -8.15 -7.47 -6.73
CA MET A 100 -9.55 -7.35 -7.11
C MET A 100 -10.49 -8.17 -6.21
N GLU A 101 -10.02 -9.20 -5.52
CA GLU A 101 -10.77 -9.86 -4.43
C GLU A 101 -11.21 -8.85 -3.35
N SER A 102 -10.42 -7.80 -3.10
CA SER A 102 -10.81 -6.73 -2.17
C SER A 102 -12.06 -5.99 -2.63
N LYS A 103 -12.33 -5.92 -3.94
CA LYS A 103 -13.57 -5.31 -4.46
C LYS A 103 -14.77 -6.13 -4.05
N GLU A 104 -14.72 -7.43 -4.25
CA GLU A 104 -15.83 -8.34 -3.95
C GLU A 104 -16.15 -8.34 -2.45
N ASN A 105 -15.12 -8.39 -1.61
CA ASN A 105 -15.25 -8.37 -0.16
C ASN A 105 -15.78 -7.04 0.42
N LEU A 106 -15.66 -5.93 -0.33
CA LEU A 106 -15.98 -4.60 0.17
C LEU A 106 -17.18 -3.95 -0.53
N ILE A 107 -17.68 -4.52 -1.63
CA ILE A 107 -18.69 -3.84 -2.48
C ILE A 107 -19.97 -3.48 -1.70
N ASP A 108 -20.47 -4.39 -0.86
CA ASP A 108 -21.67 -4.15 -0.04
C ASP A 108 -21.43 -3.05 0.99
N MET A 109 -20.26 -3.09 1.64
CA MET A 109 -19.87 -2.09 2.65
C MET A 109 -19.71 -0.70 2.02
N LEU A 110 -19.02 -0.62 0.86
CA LEU A 110 -18.82 0.62 0.12
C LEU A 110 -20.13 1.20 -0.41
N THR A 111 -21.06 0.33 -0.84
CA THR A 111 -22.39 0.73 -1.30
C THR A 111 -23.20 1.33 -0.16
N ALA A 112 -23.29 0.62 0.97
CA ALA A 112 -23.97 1.12 2.17
C ALA A 112 -23.34 2.39 2.75
N TYR A 113 -22.02 2.56 2.58
CA TYR A 113 -21.32 3.77 2.96
C TYR A 113 -21.70 4.95 2.05
N ALA A 114 -21.68 4.76 0.72
CA ALA A 114 -22.04 5.81 -0.25
C ALA A 114 -23.50 6.26 -0.10
N GLU A 115 -24.43 5.35 0.19
CA GLU A 115 -25.83 5.68 0.47
C GLU A 115 -26.01 6.61 1.68
N LYS A 116 -25.13 6.48 2.68
CA LYS A 116 -25.17 7.28 3.91
C LYS A 116 -24.35 8.57 3.81
N ASN A 117 -23.47 8.68 2.82
CA ASN A 117 -22.53 9.79 2.63
C ASN A 117 -22.59 10.23 1.16
N PRO A 118 -23.59 11.04 0.75
CA PRO A 118 -23.81 11.44 -0.65
C PRO A 118 -22.62 12.18 -1.29
N GLU A 119 -21.72 12.72 -0.49
CA GLU A 119 -20.46 13.33 -0.92
C GLU A 119 -19.36 12.33 -1.30
N ALA A 120 -19.53 11.05 -0.94
CA ALA A 120 -18.58 9.99 -1.24
C ALA A 120 -18.90 9.35 -2.60
N ASP A 121 -17.99 9.53 -3.55
CA ASP A 121 -18.12 8.91 -4.87
C ASP A 121 -17.68 7.44 -4.81
N ILE A 122 -18.66 6.54 -4.96
CA ILE A 122 -18.43 5.10 -4.96
C ILE A 122 -17.50 4.65 -6.09
N ASP A 123 -17.49 5.33 -7.24
CA ASP A 123 -16.59 5.01 -8.34
C ASP A 123 -15.12 5.24 -7.94
N ILE A 124 -14.86 6.21 -7.07
CA ILE A 124 -13.52 6.46 -6.54
C ILE A 124 -13.16 5.45 -5.45
N MET A 125 -14.14 5.03 -4.64
CA MET A 125 -13.88 4.11 -3.51
C MET A 125 -13.68 2.65 -3.93
N ILE A 126 -14.35 2.19 -4.99
CA ILE A 126 -14.24 0.80 -5.46
C ILE A 126 -12.81 0.50 -5.94
N PRO A 127 -12.20 -0.63 -5.54
CA PRO A 127 -10.91 -1.06 -6.09
C PRO A 127 -10.95 -1.21 -7.61
N LYS A 128 -9.86 -0.79 -8.25
CA LYS A 128 -9.67 -0.88 -9.70
C LYS A 128 -8.28 -1.36 -10.02
N GLU A 129 -8.18 -2.33 -10.93
CA GLU A 129 -6.89 -2.87 -11.40
C GLU A 129 -5.91 -1.79 -11.86
N GLU A 130 -6.42 -0.72 -12.49
CA GLU A 130 -5.58 0.37 -12.99
C GLU A 130 -4.73 1.02 -11.89
N ASN A 131 -5.22 1.04 -10.64
CA ASN A 131 -4.51 1.65 -9.52
C ASN A 131 -3.24 0.86 -9.23
N ILE A 132 -3.37 -0.46 -9.06
CA ILE A 132 -2.21 -1.35 -8.81
C ILE A 132 -1.31 -1.45 -10.03
N ARG A 133 -1.87 -1.52 -11.24
CA ARG A 133 -1.06 -1.58 -12.47
C ARG A 133 -0.14 -0.37 -12.60
N LYS A 134 -0.62 0.84 -12.29
CA LYS A 134 0.21 2.04 -12.30
C LYS A 134 1.28 2.01 -11.21
N ILE A 135 0.94 1.54 -10.01
CA ILE A 135 1.90 1.37 -8.91
C ILE A 135 3.03 0.42 -9.28
N LEU A 136 2.72 -0.75 -9.84
CA LEU A 136 3.72 -1.74 -10.23
C LEU A 136 4.69 -1.17 -11.27
N LYS A 137 4.17 -0.45 -12.27
CA LYS A 137 4.99 0.25 -13.28
C LYS A 137 5.88 1.34 -12.67
N GLN A 138 5.35 2.11 -11.72
CA GLN A 138 6.13 3.13 -11.02
C GLN A 138 7.26 2.51 -10.19
N ALA A 139 6.98 1.43 -9.46
CA ALA A 139 7.95 0.72 -8.66
C ALA A 139 9.10 0.14 -9.52
N GLU A 140 8.78 -0.47 -10.67
CA GLU A 140 9.78 -0.92 -11.64
C GLU A 140 10.65 0.21 -12.16
N SER A 141 10.05 1.35 -12.52
CA SER A 141 10.77 2.53 -13.01
C SER A 141 11.73 3.07 -11.96
N ASN A 142 11.29 3.17 -10.70
CA ASN A 142 12.13 3.62 -9.59
C ASN A 142 13.31 2.67 -9.35
N GLN A 143 13.08 1.35 -9.43
CA GLN A 143 14.16 0.36 -9.32
C GLN A 143 15.18 0.46 -10.46
N HIS A 144 14.71 0.71 -11.69
CA HIS A 144 15.59 0.90 -12.84
C HIS A 144 16.47 2.15 -12.66
N ASN A 145 15.86 3.28 -12.29
CA ASN A 145 16.57 4.53 -12.05
C ASN A 145 17.63 4.40 -10.96
N ARG A 146 17.29 3.77 -9.83
CA ARG A 146 18.26 3.51 -8.75
C ARG A 146 19.43 2.65 -9.17
N LYS A 147 19.19 1.61 -9.97
CA LYS A 147 20.27 0.77 -10.53
C LYS A 147 21.17 1.59 -11.46
N GLN A 148 20.60 2.49 -12.24
CA GLN A 148 21.35 3.35 -13.16
C GLN A 148 22.20 4.39 -12.40
N GLU A 149 21.65 5.04 -11.38
CA GLU A 149 22.38 5.95 -10.49
C GLU A 149 23.53 5.24 -9.77
N PHE A 150 23.27 4.06 -9.19
CA PHE A 150 24.31 3.25 -8.54
C PHE A 150 25.45 2.87 -9.51
N LEU A 151 25.11 2.49 -10.75
CA LEU A 151 26.12 2.22 -11.76
C LEU A 151 26.89 3.50 -12.13
N TYR A 152 26.21 4.63 -12.27
CA TYR A 152 26.87 5.89 -12.61
C TYR A 152 27.84 6.35 -11.51
N GLU A 153 27.45 6.32 -10.24
CA GLU A 153 28.30 6.69 -9.11
C GLU A 153 29.52 5.79 -8.97
N ASN A 154 29.35 4.47 -9.13
CA ASN A 154 30.45 3.51 -8.97
C ASN A 154 31.40 3.44 -10.18
N PHE A 155 30.98 3.86 -11.37
CA PHE A 155 31.84 3.85 -12.57
C PHE A 155 32.41 5.23 -12.96
N THR A 156 31.89 6.34 -12.43
CA THR A 156 32.44 7.69 -12.70
C THR A 156 33.51 8.16 -11.71
N CYS A 157 33.66 7.48 -10.56
CA CYS A 157 34.68 7.83 -9.56
C CYS A 157 36.06 7.15 -9.77
N SER A 158 36.31 6.58 -10.96
CA SER A 158 37.57 5.87 -11.30
C SER A 158 38.54 6.68 -12.19
N VAL A 159 38.48 8.02 -12.17
CA VAL A 159 39.36 8.89 -12.97
C VAL A 159 40.13 9.87 -12.10
#